data_AF-A0AAN6VFL6-F1
#
_entry.id   AF-A0AAN6VFL6-F1
#
_cell.length_a   1.000
_cell.length_b   1.000
_cell.length_c   1.000
_cell.angle_alpha   90.00
_cell.angle_beta   90.00
_cell.angle_gamma   90.00
#
_symmetry.space_group_name_H-M   'P 1'
#
loop_
_entity.id
_entity.type
_entity.pdbx_description
1 polymer ?
#
loop_
_entity_poly.entity_id
_entity_poly.type
_entity_poly.pdbx_seq_one_letter_code
_entity_poly.pdbx_strand_id
1 'polypeptide(L)'
;MTSTTNNNDATDMEALYRRAIADASSLTQAETNLIFDWVSPEEDEHICRTKANGKTRAELIAIAATNPEQLTRVESQLVQRSTVFLTDLRREAQNPNQPPPDMMELIDRAQHFVRSALTKRKIPLYDEAYKAVWNALDDQERLAIIAARDRLSQIMDEEWAEDNRKYPRRMQQPEQVGFSRD
;
A
#
# COMPACT_ATOMS: atom_id res chain seq x y z
N MET A 1 -5.33 23.94 -8.33
CA MET A 1 -5.56 24.36 -6.93
C MET A 1 -4.40 23.86 -6.10
N THR A 2 -3.56 24.78 -5.64
CA THR A 2 -2.39 24.52 -4.80
C THR A 2 -2.85 24.11 -3.40
N SER A 3 -2.62 22.86 -3.00
CA SER A 3 -2.72 22.46 -1.59
C SER A 3 -1.61 23.17 -0.83
N THR A 4 -1.95 24.29 -0.23
CA THR A 4 -1.16 24.89 0.84
C THR A 4 -1.33 23.98 2.05
N THR A 5 -0.38 23.07 2.28
CA THR A 5 -0.25 22.44 3.60
C THR A 5 0.00 23.58 4.58
N ASN A 6 -0.93 23.82 5.51
CA ASN A 6 -0.77 24.90 6.48
C ASN A 6 0.44 24.58 7.36
N ASN A 7 1.26 25.57 7.68
CA ASN A 7 2.45 25.40 8.53
C ASN A 7 2.13 24.76 9.89
N ASN A 8 0.89 24.91 10.37
CA ASN A 8 0.40 24.28 11.59
C ASN A 8 0.28 22.75 11.44
N ASP A 9 -0.22 22.25 10.30
CA ASP A 9 -0.37 20.81 10.05
C ASP A 9 0.99 20.09 10.00
N ALA A 10 2.00 20.76 9.44
CA ALA A 10 3.37 20.23 9.40
C ALA A 10 3.99 20.17 10.80
N THR A 11 3.72 21.18 11.65
CA THR A 11 4.22 21.25 13.03
C THR A 11 3.56 20.18 13.91
N ASP A 12 2.25 19.97 13.75
CA ASP A 12 1.50 18.94 14.48
C ASP A 12 1.96 17.52 14.10
N MET A 13 2.22 17.27 12.81
CA MET A 13 2.78 15.99 12.35
C MET A 13 4.22 15.78 12.85
N GLU A 14 5.05 16.81 12.90
CA GLU A 14 6.42 16.70 13.43
C GLU A 14 6.40 16.39 14.94
N ALA A 15 5.46 16.98 15.70
CA ALA A 15 5.26 16.64 17.10
C ALA A 15 4.81 15.19 17.29
N LEU A 16 3.89 14.71 16.45
CA LEU A 16 3.47 13.31 16.41
C LEU A 16 4.68 12.38 16.14
N TYR A 17 5.53 12.71 15.17
CA TYR A 17 6.71 11.91 14.85
C TYR A 17 7.71 11.85 15.99
N ARG A 18 8.00 13.00 16.64
CA ARG A 18 8.87 13.01 17.82
C ARG A 18 8.34 12.10 18.94
N ARG A 19 7.03 12.11 19.18
CA ARG A 19 6.41 11.23 20.17
C ARG A 19 6.49 9.76 19.76
N ALA A 20 6.25 9.45 18.48
CA ALA A 20 6.40 8.10 17.95
C ALA A 20 7.82 7.55 18.13
N ILE A 21 8.84 8.38 17.91
CA ILE A 21 10.25 8.02 18.10
C ILE A 21 10.59 7.81 19.58
N ALA A 22 10.04 8.65 20.45
CA ALA A 22 10.30 8.57 21.89
C ALA A 22 9.63 7.35 22.53
N ASP A 23 8.36 7.10 22.20
CA ASP A 23 7.58 5.98 22.68
C ASP A 23 6.41 5.69 21.74
N ALA A 24 6.61 4.75 20.81
CA ALA A 24 5.57 4.34 19.86
C ALA A 24 4.36 3.67 20.54
N SER A 25 4.53 3.07 21.73
CA SER A 25 3.43 2.42 22.46
C SER A 25 2.46 3.43 23.06
N SER A 26 2.87 4.70 23.18
CA SER A 26 2.03 5.81 23.63
C SER A 26 1.02 6.30 22.59
N LEU A 27 1.14 5.87 21.33
CA LEU A 27 0.28 6.32 20.25
C LEU A 27 -1.08 5.63 20.28
N THR A 28 -2.11 6.40 19.96
CA THR A 28 -3.42 5.83 19.65
C THR A 28 -3.42 5.14 18.28
N GLN A 29 -4.41 4.29 18.02
CA GLN A 29 -4.58 3.66 16.71
C GLN A 29 -4.76 4.71 15.59
N ALA A 30 -5.50 5.78 15.85
CA ALA A 30 -5.70 6.85 14.88
C ALA A 30 -4.38 7.54 14.51
N GLU A 31 -3.50 7.76 15.48
CA GLU A 31 -2.18 8.36 15.26
C GLU A 31 -1.22 7.39 14.54
N THR A 32 -1.27 6.11 14.88
CA THR A 32 -0.56 5.04 14.16
C THR A 32 -1.00 5.00 12.69
N ASN A 33 -2.31 5.06 12.45
CA ASN A 33 -2.89 5.13 11.12
C ASN A 33 -2.45 6.41 10.37
N LEU A 34 -2.26 7.53 11.06
CA LEU A 34 -1.73 8.74 10.43
C LEU A 34 -0.27 8.59 10.00
N ILE A 35 0.56 7.86 10.74
CA ILE A 35 1.99 7.65 10.40
C ILE A 35 2.14 6.64 9.26
N PHE A 36 1.40 5.53 9.32
CA PHE A 36 1.46 4.54 8.25
C PHE A 36 0.69 4.93 7.01
N ASP A 37 -0.18 5.93 7.13
CA ASP A 37 -1.29 6.14 6.23
C ASP A 37 -2.04 4.80 6.14
N TRP A 38 -2.83 4.48 7.15
CA TRP A 38 -3.81 3.40 7.16
C TRP A 38 -5.21 3.97 7.33
N VAL A 39 -6.21 3.36 6.69
CA VAL A 39 -7.62 3.75 6.86
C VAL A 39 -8.09 3.39 8.27
N SER A 40 -9.28 3.85 8.69
CA SER A 40 -9.80 3.45 10.00
C SER A 40 -9.98 1.93 10.08
N PRO A 41 -9.94 1.31 11.28
CA PRO A 41 -10.16 -0.13 11.41
C PRO A 41 -11.52 -0.58 10.83
N GLU A 42 -12.57 0.24 10.99
CA GLU A 42 -13.90 -0.03 10.46
C GLU A 42 -13.90 -0.04 8.92
N GLU A 43 -13.19 0.91 8.31
CA GLU A 43 -13.02 0.97 6.86
C GLU A 43 -12.16 -0.19 6.35
N ASP A 44 -11.04 -0.50 7.02
CA ASP A 44 -10.14 -1.60 6.68
C ASP A 44 -10.90 -2.94 6.67
N GLU A 45 -11.71 -3.18 7.69
CA GLU A 45 -12.53 -4.38 7.82
C GLU A 45 -13.63 -4.44 6.73
N HIS A 46 -14.29 -3.32 6.45
CA HIS A 46 -15.29 -3.25 5.37
C HIS A 46 -14.66 -3.56 4.01
N ILE A 47 -13.50 -2.96 3.69
CA ILE A 47 -12.78 -3.21 2.45
C ILE A 47 -12.38 -4.68 2.34
N CYS A 48 -11.84 -5.27 3.41
CA CYS A 48 -11.45 -6.67 3.45
C CYS A 48 -12.64 -7.57 3.11
N ARG A 49 -13.78 -7.39 3.77
CA ARG A 49 -14.98 -8.21 3.52
C ARG A 49 -15.47 -8.09 2.07
N THR A 50 -15.49 -6.87 1.55
CA THR A 50 -15.98 -6.60 0.19
C THR A 50 -15.05 -7.18 -0.88
N LYS A 51 -13.73 -7.17 -0.66
CA LYS A 51 -12.74 -7.49 -1.70
C LYS A 51 -12.03 -8.83 -1.54
N ALA A 52 -12.10 -9.45 -0.37
CA ALA A 52 -11.52 -10.76 -0.09
C ALA A 52 -12.56 -11.89 0.04
N ASN A 53 -13.66 -11.79 -0.72
CA ASN A 53 -14.73 -12.80 -0.72
C ASN A 53 -15.30 -13.08 0.70
N GLY A 54 -15.58 -12.00 1.45
CA GLY A 54 -16.15 -12.07 2.79
C GLY A 54 -15.15 -12.24 3.93
N LYS A 55 -13.85 -12.44 3.66
CA LYS A 55 -12.83 -12.58 4.71
C LYS A 55 -12.62 -11.27 5.47
N THR A 56 -12.49 -11.40 6.78
CA THR A 56 -12.12 -10.34 7.72
C THR A 56 -10.62 -10.04 7.67
N ARG A 57 -10.22 -8.90 8.21
CA ARG A 57 -8.80 -8.54 8.32
C ARG A 57 -8.01 -9.57 9.13
N ALA A 58 -8.59 -10.05 10.23
CA ALA A 58 -7.97 -11.03 11.11
C ALA A 58 -7.74 -12.38 10.41
N GLU A 59 -8.71 -12.84 9.61
CA GLU A 59 -8.55 -14.06 8.80
C GLU A 59 -7.44 -13.91 7.76
N LEU A 60 -7.35 -12.75 7.10
CA LEU A 60 -6.27 -12.48 6.15
C LEU A 60 -4.89 -12.46 6.82
N ILE A 61 -4.78 -11.87 8.03
CA ILE A 61 -3.56 -11.92 8.83
C ILE A 61 -3.21 -13.36 9.22
N ALA A 62 -4.20 -14.15 9.65
CA ALA A 62 -3.99 -15.55 10.00
C ALA A 62 -3.49 -16.37 8.80
N ILE A 63 -4.12 -16.22 7.63
CA ILE A 63 -3.70 -16.89 6.39
C ILE A 63 -2.29 -16.46 6.02
N ALA A 64 -1.98 -15.16 6.05
CA ALA A 64 -0.65 -14.64 5.73
C ALA A 64 0.43 -15.20 6.68
N ALA A 65 0.11 -15.38 7.95
CA ALA A 65 1.04 -15.90 8.95
C ALA A 65 1.27 -17.41 8.82
N THR A 66 0.28 -18.19 8.40
CA THR A 66 0.38 -19.67 8.39
C THR A 66 0.57 -20.27 7.00
N ASN A 67 -0.11 -19.74 5.98
CA ASN A 67 -0.16 -20.28 4.61
C ASN A 67 -0.13 -19.14 3.57
N PRO A 68 0.92 -18.30 3.53
CA PRO A 68 0.97 -17.11 2.67
C PRO A 68 0.84 -17.43 1.17
N GLU A 69 1.21 -18.63 0.73
CA GLU A 69 1.06 -19.08 -0.66
C GLU A 69 -0.40 -19.14 -1.14
N GLN A 70 -1.35 -19.25 -0.21
CA GLN A 70 -2.79 -19.27 -0.51
C GLN A 70 -3.37 -17.88 -0.74
N LEU A 71 -2.64 -16.82 -0.38
CA LEU A 71 -3.10 -15.46 -0.63
C LEU A 71 -3.14 -15.19 -2.14
N THR A 72 -4.27 -14.68 -2.59
CA THR A 72 -4.40 -14.05 -3.90
C THR A 72 -3.65 -12.72 -3.96
N ARG A 73 -3.50 -12.14 -5.16
CA ARG A 73 -2.94 -10.80 -5.35
C ARG A 73 -3.68 -9.74 -4.52
N VAL A 74 -5.01 -9.75 -4.60
CA VAL A 74 -5.88 -8.80 -3.89
C VAL A 74 -5.72 -8.96 -2.38
N GLU A 75 -5.79 -10.19 -1.87
CA GLU A 75 -5.61 -10.45 -0.44
C GLU A 75 -4.21 -10.07 0.05
N SER A 76 -3.17 -10.34 -0.74
CA SER A 76 -1.80 -9.92 -0.42
C SER A 76 -1.67 -8.41 -0.32
N GLN A 77 -2.30 -7.67 -1.25
CA GLN A 77 -2.30 -6.21 -1.22
C GLN A 77 -3.13 -5.64 -0.07
N LEU A 78 -4.27 -6.26 0.27
CA LEU A 78 -5.08 -5.91 1.43
C LEU A 78 -4.30 -6.11 2.74
N VAL A 79 -3.56 -7.22 2.86
CA VAL A 79 -2.74 -7.47 4.05
C VAL A 79 -1.67 -6.42 4.24
N GLN A 80 -1.06 -5.97 3.14
CA GLN A 80 -0.06 -4.90 3.15
C GLN A 80 -0.67 -3.50 3.28
N ARG A 81 -2.01 -3.36 3.26
CA ARG A 81 -2.71 -2.07 3.15
C ARG A 81 -2.14 -1.22 2.01
N SER A 82 -1.89 -1.86 0.87
CA SER A 82 -1.14 -1.27 -0.24
C SER A 82 -1.91 -0.12 -0.88
N THR A 83 -1.26 1.05 -0.96
CA THR A 83 -1.76 2.21 -1.72
C THR A 83 -2.00 1.88 -3.20
N VAL A 84 -1.29 0.90 -3.75
CA VAL A 84 -1.46 0.42 -5.13
C VAL A 84 -2.84 -0.22 -5.30
N PHE A 85 -3.29 -1.04 -4.36
CA PHE A 85 -4.62 -1.65 -4.41
C PHE A 85 -5.73 -0.62 -4.37
N LEU A 86 -5.62 0.39 -3.51
CA LEU A 86 -6.57 1.49 -3.49
C LEU A 86 -6.58 2.28 -4.81
N THR A 87 -5.44 2.37 -5.49
CA THR A 87 -5.33 2.98 -6.82
C THR A 87 -5.96 2.11 -7.92
N ASP A 88 -5.83 0.78 -7.82
CA ASP A 88 -6.42 -0.15 -8.77
C ASP A 88 -7.95 -0.24 -8.60
N LEU A 89 -8.45 -0.21 -7.35
CA LEU A 89 -9.88 -0.07 -7.05
C LEU A 89 -10.52 1.15 -7.72
N ARG A 90 -9.79 2.28 -7.75
CA ARG A 90 -10.24 3.47 -8.47
C ARG A 90 -10.39 3.20 -9.97
N ARG A 91 -9.42 2.51 -10.58
CA ARG A 91 -9.44 2.23 -12.02
C ARG A 91 -10.62 1.33 -12.37
N GLU A 92 -10.90 0.34 -11.53
CA GLU A 92 -12.08 -0.52 -11.65
C GLU A 92 -13.38 0.29 -11.57
N ALA A 93 -13.48 1.23 -10.64
CA ALA A 93 -14.67 2.05 -10.49
C ALA A 93 -14.85 3.12 -11.58
N GLN A 94 -13.78 3.56 -12.23
CA GLN A 94 -13.87 4.46 -13.37
C GLN A 94 -14.33 3.77 -14.67
N ASN A 95 -14.56 2.45 -14.62
CA ASN A 95 -15.08 1.67 -15.73
C ASN A 95 -16.60 1.92 -15.87
N PRO A 96 -17.13 2.33 -17.04
CA PRO A 96 -18.51 2.82 -17.20
C PRO A 96 -19.63 1.79 -16.96
N ASN A 97 -19.32 0.52 -16.67
CA ASN A 97 -20.30 -0.54 -16.42
C ASN A 97 -20.61 -0.77 -14.91
N GLN A 98 -20.66 0.33 -14.14
CA GLN A 98 -21.05 0.46 -12.72
C GLN A 98 -20.02 0.07 -11.64
N PRO A 99 -19.45 1.04 -10.91
CA PRO A 99 -19.23 0.86 -9.48
C PRO A 99 -20.50 1.16 -8.67
N PRO A 100 -20.71 0.49 -7.53
CA PRO A 100 -21.70 0.91 -6.53
C PRO A 100 -21.39 2.33 -6.00
N PRO A 101 -22.42 3.10 -5.59
CA PRO A 101 -22.24 4.44 -5.01
C PRO A 101 -21.32 4.50 -3.77
N ASP A 102 -21.22 3.43 -2.97
CA ASP A 102 -20.38 3.42 -1.76
C ASP A 102 -18.86 3.38 -2.04
N MET A 103 -18.47 2.88 -3.22
CA MET A 103 -17.07 2.72 -3.61
C MET A 103 -16.44 4.06 -3.99
N MET A 104 -17.23 5.01 -4.51
CA MET A 104 -16.73 6.33 -4.92
C MET A 104 -16.24 7.16 -3.73
N GLU A 105 -16.96 7.09 -2.60
CA GLU A 105 -16.57 7.78 -1.37
C GLU A 105 -15.27 7.19 -0.80
N LEU A 106 -15.14 5.86 -0.89
CA LEU A 106 -13.95 5.10 -0.49
C LEU A 106 -12.73 5.44 -1.37
N ILE A 107 -12.96 5.68 -2.67
CA ILE A 107 -11.95 6.10 -3.64
C ILE A 107 -11.48 7.54 -3.42
N ASP A 108 -12.40 8.47 -3.13
CA ASP A 108 -12.03 9.86 -2.85
C ASP A 108 -11.25 9.96 -1.53
N ARG A 109 -11.63 9.17 -0.51
CA ARG A 109 -10.85 9.03 0.73
C ARG A 109 -9.47 8.42 0.47
N ALA A 110 -9.36 7.39 -0.37
CA ALA A 110 -8.08 6.81 -0.77
C ALA A 110 -7.18 7.80 -1.54
N GLN A 111 -7.73 8.72 -2.32
CA GLN A 111 -6.95 9.77 -2.99
C GLN A 111 -6.44 10.83 -2.01
N HIS A 112 -7.28 11.23 -1.06
CA HIS A 112 -6.85 12.10 0.03
C HIS A 112 -5.69 11.45 0.81
N PHE A 113 -5.82 10.16 1.07
CA PHE A 113 -4.84 9.34 1.74
C PHE A 113 -3.49 9.26 1.01
N VAL A 114 -3.48 8.91 -0.28
CA VAL A 114 -2.22 8.86 -1.07
C VAL A 114 -1.55 10.23 -1.14
N ARG A 115 -2.34 11.31 -1.29
CA ARG A 115 -1.81 12.68 -1.33
C ARG A 115 -1.22 13.09 0.01
N SER A 116 -1.90 12.76 1.11
CA SER A 116 -1.44 13.02 2.48
C SER A 116 -0.15 12.27 2.80
N ALA A 117 -0.08 10.99 2.41
CA ALA A 117 1.12 10.15 2.57
C ALA A 117 2.35 10.78 1.90
N LEU A 118 2.19 11.23 0.65
CA LEU A 118 3.27 11.85 -0.12
C LEU A 118 3.74 13.19 0.47
N THR A 119 2.86 13.96 1.10
CA THR A 119 3.25 15.22 1.77
C THR A 119 3.92 14.95 3.12
N LYS A 120 3.43 13.98 3.89
CA LYS A 120 3.97 13.58 5.19
C LYS A 120 5.38 13.01 5.11
N ARG A 121 5.66 12.22 4.08
CA ARG A 121 7.00 11.67 3.78
C ARG A 121 8.09 12.73 3.57
N LYS A 122 7.70 13.98 3.33
CA LYS A 122 8.63 15.11 3.15
C LYS A 122 8.92 15.84 4.46
N ILE A 123 8.17 15.55 5.52
CA ILE A 123 8.38 16.15 6.84
C ILE A 123 9.58 15.43 7.47
N PRO A 124 10.54 16.18 8.05
CA PRO A 124 11.67 15.59 8.77
C PRO A 124 11.19 14.59 9.84
N LEU A 125 11.99 13.57 10.12
CA LEU A 125 11.71 12.53 11.12
C LEU A 125 10.65 11.49 10.72
N TYR A 126 10.05 11.58 9.53
CA TYR A 126 9.07 10.59 9.06
C TYR A 126 9.64 9.17 9.05
N ASP A 127 10.84 8.97 8.50
CA ASP A 127 11.43 7.64 8.36
C ASP A 127 11.75 7.01 9.73
N GLU A 128 12.25 7.81 10.67
CA GLU A 128 12.50 7.38 12.05
C GLU A 128 11.21 7.05 12.79
N ALA A 129 10.18 7.90 12.66
CA ALA A 129 8.87 7.64 13.25
C ALA A 129 8.23 6.39 12.65
N TYR A 130 8.25 6.24 11.32
CA TYR A 130 7.75 5.06 10.63
C TYR A 130 8.43 3.79 11.15
N LYS A 131 9.76 3.79 11.27
CA LYS A 131 10.52 2.64 11.81
C LYS A 131 10.18 2.36 13.27
N ALA A 132 10.04 3.40 14.10
CA ALA A 132 9.70 3.24 15.51
C ALA A 132 8.33 2.58 15.67
N VAL A 133 7.33 3.06 14.95
CA VAL A 133 5.98 2.47 14.97
C VAL A 133 5.99 1.06 14.34
N TRP A 134 6.71 0.85 13.24
CA TRP A 134 6.86 -0.48 12.63
C TRP A 134 7.41 -1.53 13.59
N ASN A 135 8.38 -1.13 14.41
CA ASN A 135 8.97 -2.02 15.41
C ASN A 135 8.07 -2.24 16.63
N ALA A 136 7.09 -1.37 16.86
CA ALA A 136 6.12 -1.48 17.94
C ALA A 136 4.83 -2.21 17.52
N LEU A 137 4.66 -2.54 16.24
CA LEU A 137 3.57 -3.40 15.78
C LEU A 137 3.66 -4.78 16.41
N ASP A 138 2.49 -5.41 16.58
CA ASP A 138 2.41 -6.80 16.99
C ASP A 138 3.20 -7.70 16.03
N ASP A 139 3.93 -8.66 16.59
CA ASP A 139 4.83 -9.54 15.83
C ASP A 139 4.07 -10.33 14.76
N GLN A 140 2.84 -10.77 15.07
CA GLN A 140 2.02 -11.52 14.12
C GLN A 140 1.56 -10.64 12.96
N GLU A 141 1.11 -9.41 13.24
CA GLU A 141 0.73 -8.46 12.18
C GLU A 141 1.94 -8.11 11.30
N ARG A 142 3.09 -7.85 11.91
CA ARG A 142 4.33 -7.53 11.19
C ARG A 142 4.77 -8.68 10.28
N LEU A 143 4.81 -9.91 10.80
CA LEU A 143 5.18 -11.09 10.03
C LEU A 143 4.19 -11.36 8.89
N ALA A 144 2.89 -11.18 9.13
CA ALA A 144 1.86 -11.30 8.11
C ALA A 144 2.05 -10.28 6.98
N ILE A 145 2.38 -9.02 7.29
CA ILE A 145 2.65 -7.99 6.28
C ILE A 145 3.89 -8.37 5.44
N ILE A 146 4.96 -8.88 6.06
CA ILE A 146 6.17 -9.33 5.36
C ILE A 146 5.83 -10.51 4.44
N ALA A 147 5.15 -11.53 4.96
CA ALA A 147 4.79 -12.72 4.18
C ALA A 147 3.87 -12.38 3.00
N ALA A 148 2.90 -11.50 3.18
CA ALA A 148 2.05 -11.02 2.12
C ALA A 148 2.81 -10.21 1.05
N ARG A 149 3.83 -9.43 1.46
CA ARG A 149 4.72 -8.72 0.54
C ARG A 149 5.51 -9.69 -0.34
N ASP A 150 6.12 -10.69 0.28
CA ASP A 150 6.90 -11.69 -0.44
C ASP A 150 6.01 -12.48 -1.41
N ARG A 151 4.80 -12.85 -0.99
CA ARG A 151 3.83 -13.50 -1.88
C ARG A 151 3.43 -12.60 -3.06
N LEU A 152 3.15 -11.32 -2.81
CA LEU A 152 2.80 -10.38 -3.87
C LEU A 152 3.94 -10.25 -4.90
N SER A 153 5.20 -10.17 -4.44
CA SER A 153 6.36 -10.16 -5.31
C SER A 153 6.43 -11.41 -6.19
N GLN A 154 6.25 -12.60 -5.61
CA GLN A 154 6.23 -13.85 -6.39
C GLN A 154 5.12 -13.87 -7.45
N ILE A 155 3.91 -13.43 -7.10
CA ILE A 155 2.79 -13.35 -8.05
C ILE A 155 3.14 -12.42 -9.22
N MET A 156 3.70 -11.24 -8.94
CA MET A 156 4.09 -10.30 -9.99
C MET A 156 5.21 -10.84 -10.89
N ASP A 157 6.17 -11.57 -10.32
CA ASP A 157 7.24 -12.20 -11.09
C ASP A 157 6.70 -13.32 -12.00
N GLU A 158 5.76 -14.12 -11.49
CA GLU A 158 5.06 -15.17 -12.25
C GLU A 158 4.25 -14.58 -13.41
N GLU A 159 3.45 -13.54 -13.14
CA GLU A 159 2.68 -12.80 -14.14
C GLU A 159 3.60 -12.20 -15.21
N TRP A 160 4.71 -11.58 -14.81
CA TRP A 160 5.66 -10.98 -15.72
C TRP A 160 6.36 -12.04 -16.60
N ALA A 161 6.70 -13.19 -16.03
CA ALA A 161 7.25 -14.32 -16.78
C ALA A 161 6.23 -14.92 -17.76
N GLU A 162 4.95 -14.97 -17.40
CA GLU A 162 3.88 -15.39 -18.31
C GLU A 162 3.65 -14.39 -19.45
N ASP A 163 3.62 -13.10 -19.16
CA ASP A 163 3.51 -12.04 -20.17
C ASP A 163 4.67 -12.08 -21.16
N ASN A 164 5.90 -12.30 -20.67
CA ASN A 164 7.07 -12.47 -21.54
C ASN A 164 6.98 -13.73 -22.43
N ARG A 165 6.32 -14.81 -21.97
CA ARG A 165 6.06 -16.01 -22.79
C ARG A 165 4.98 -15.77 -23.85
N LYS A 166 3.91 -15.04 -23.50
CA LYS A 166 2.79 -14.74 -24.41
C LYS A 166 3.14 -13.67 -25.44
N TYR A 167 3.87 -12.66 -25.01
CA TYR A 167 4.29 -11.53 -25.84
C TYR A 167 5.80 -11.37 -25.72
N PRO A 168 6.59 -12.27 -26.35
CA PRO A 168 8.03 -12.13 -26.37
C PRO A 168 8.35 -10.79 -27.03
N ARG A 169 8.76 -9.80 -26.21
CA ARG A 169 9.23 -8.52 -26.73
C ARG A 169 10.40 -8.86 -27.64
N ARG A 170 10.31 -8.53 -28.93
CA ARG A 170 11.48 -8.50 -29.80
C ARG A 170 12.48 -7.58 -29.11
N MET A 171 13.46 -8.14 -28.40
CA MET A 171 14.68 -7.42 -28.09
C MET A 171 15.23 -7.02 -29.45
N GLN A 172 15.15 -5.73 -29.77
CA GLN A 172 15.90 -5.18 -30.88
C GLN A 172 17.35 -5.59 -30.63
N GLN A 173 17.89 -6.43 -31.51
CA GLN A 173 19.32 -6.60 -31.61
C GLN A 173 19.92 -5.19 -31.70
N PRO A 174 20.95 -4.85 -30.90
CA PRO A 174 21.70 -3.65 -31.20
C PRO A 174 22.22 -3.82 -32.63
N GLU A 175 21.74 -2.97 -33.53
CA GLU A 175 22.29 -2.86 -34.87
C GLU A 175 23.81 -2.74 -34.71
N GLN A 176 24.55 -3.73 -35.23
CA GLN A 176 25.97 -3.57 -35.43
C GLN A 176 26.13 -2.38 -36.38
N VAL A 177 26.43 -1.22 -35.81
CA VAL A 177 26.84 -0.04 -36.55
C VAL A 177 28.16 -0.42 -37.22
N GLY A 178 28.06 -0.85 -38.47
CA GLY A 178 29.20 -1.03 -39.35
C GLY A 178 29.87 0.32 -39.56
N PHE A 179 30.95 0.57 -38.83
CA PHE A 179 31.90 1.60 -39.20
C PHE A 179 32.67 1.11 -40.43
N SER A 180 32.15 1.44 -41.61
CA SER A 180 32.99 1.55 -42.82
C SER A 180 33.52 2.97 -42.84
N ARG A 181 34.82 3.13 -42.64
CA ARG A 181 35.56 4.34 -42.99
C ARG A 181 36.47 3.99 -44.17
N ASP A 182 36.34 4.81 -45.20
CA ASP A 182 37.20 4.89 -46.38
C ASP A 182 38.69 5.03 -46.02
#